data_AF-A0A7S1J457-F1
#
_entry.id   AF-A0A7S1J457-F1
#
_cell.length_a   1.000
_cell.length_b   1.000
_cell.length_c   1.000
_cell.angle_alpha   90.00
_cell.angle_beta   90.00
_cell.angle_gamma   90.00
#
_symmetry.space_group_name_H-M   'P 1'
#
loop_
_entity.id
_entity.type
_entity.pdbx_description
1 polymer ?
#
loop_
_entity_poly.entity_id
_entity_poly.type
_entity_poly.pdbx_seq_one_letter_code
_entity_poly.pdbx_strand_id
1 'polypeptide(L)'
;RGGGGERPPPGAPSNPPRPPRRSSPSLSSEMLQEAATQQEEALWRRRQQALEQRQQQQEEETLHSPVLAQDPAAPTPLPDGPQRRQQQLQQDMDSMAQEQEQEQARVWRLAQEAQAAQEQQEQEDVRKERERLQQLQQHEQWLFQQQQQQRDAAERVQAQLAAQEAAARQWALEQQAQGPPTEPPQASLPSVESPAANWEPPHNMEKHLRAQEDTLLRQQQMLQEQLRQQEQQQKELELQLEAQLKLLTQQQQQQQQQQQQQQQQQAQAAV
;
A
#
# COMPACT_ATOMS: atom_id res chain seq x y z
N ARG A 1 16.98 49.47 15.01
CA ARG A 1 16.09 48.99 13.93
C ARG A 1 16.50 47.55 13.68
N GLY A 2 15.89 46.52 14.27
CA GLY A 2 14.49 46.09 14.13
C GLY A 2 14.41 45.18 12.89
N GLY A 3 14.11 43.89 12.93
CA GLY A 3 13.72 42.99 14.02
C GLY A 3 13.50 41.57 13.46
N GLY A 4 13.09 40.66 14.35
CA GLY A 4 12.53 39.33 14.07
C GLY A 4 13.59 38.29 13.71
N GLY A 5 13.77 37.17 14.43
CA GLY A 5 12.70 36.27 14.87
C GLY A 5 12.15 35.57 13.62
N GLU A 6 12.09 34.25 13.49
CA GLU A 6 12.00 33.23 14.50
C GLU A 6 12.34 31.89 13.87
N ARG A 7 13.16 31.15 14.61
CA ARG A 7 13.01 29.73 14.91
C ARG A 7 13.34 28.71 13.81
N PRO A 8 14.22 27.73 14.10
CA PRO A 8 14.26 26.49 13.33
C PRO A 8 12.89 25.81 13.43
N PRO A 9 12.40 25.16 12.36
CA PRO A 9 11.17 24.38 12.44
C PRO A 9 11.30 23.32 13.54
N PRO A 10 10.23 23.11 14.33
CA PRO A 10 10.27 22.39 15.59
C PRO A 10 10.51 20.89 15.37
N GLY A 11 11.18 20.29 16.35
CA GLY A 11 11.55 18.88 16.35
C GLY A 11 10.41 17.94 15.95
N ALA A 12 10.70 17.06 15.01
CA ALA A 12 9.96 15.82 14.87
C ALA A 12 10.23 14.95 16.11
N PRO A 13 9.20 14.35 16.71
CA PRO A 13 9.30 13.63 17.97
C PRO A 13 10.20 12.40 17.83
N SER A 14 11.28 12.37 18.61
CA SER A 14 12.02 11.16 18.98
C SER A 14 11.11 10.24 19.79
N ASN A 15 10.22 9.51 19.12
CA ASN A 15 9.59 8.33 19.72
C ASN A 15 10.29 7.10 19.13
N PRO A 16 10.91 6.25 19.97
CA PRO A 16 11.40 4.98 19.48
C PRO A 16 10.23 4.20 18.86
N PRO A 17 10.44 3.47 17.76
CA PRO A 17 9.42 2.61 17.19
C PRO A 17 8.92 1.67 18.29
N ARG A 18 7.60 1.65 18.50
CA ARG A 18 6.97 0.72 19.45
C ARG A 18 7.39 -0.70 19.06
N PRO A 19 7.73 -1.56 20.03
CA PRO A 19 8.04 -2.95 19.74
C PRO A 19 6.88 -3.56 18.95
N PRO A 20 7.18 -4.42 17.96
CA PRO A 20 6.15 -5.07 17.15
C PRO A 20 5.14 -5.73 18.07
N ARG A 21 3.86 -5.34 17.90
CA ARG A 21 2.77 -6.06 18.55
C ARG A 21 2.87 -7.50 18.09
N ARG A 22 3.05 -8.38 19.08
CA ARG A 22 3.07 -9.84 18.94
C ARG A 22 2.15 -10.26 17.82
N SER A 23 2.72 -11.01 16.88
CA SER A 23 2.00 -11.83 15.91
C SER A 23 0.91 -12.58 16.68
N SER A 24 -0.33 -12.13 16.56
CA SER A 24 -1.46 -13.01 16.82
C SER A 24 -1.27 -14.21 15.89
N PRO A 25 -1.39 -15.45 16.37
CA PRO A 25 -1.32 -16.60 15.49
C PRO A 25 -2.48 -16.47 14.51
N SER A 26 -2.21 -16.03 13.29
CA SER A 26 -3.17 -16.12 12.18
C SER A 26 -3.47 -17.59 12.02
N LEU A 27 -4.63 -18.01 12.51
CA LEU A 27 -5.20 -19.30 12.17
C LEU A 27 -5.36 -19.28 10.64
N SER A 28 -4.58 -20.11 9.96
CA SER A 28 -4.59 -20.25 8.51
C SER A 28 -6.04 -20.49 8.03
N SER A 29 -6.44 -19.89 6.92
CA SER A 29 -7.76 -20.13 6.32
C SER A 29 -8.01 -21.64 6.07
N GLU A 30 -6.95 -22.41 5.81
CA GLU A 30 -6.98 -23.88 5.77
C GLU A 30 -7.43 -24.51 7.10
N MET A 31 -6.99 -23.98 8.24
CA MET A 31 -7.34 -24.52 9.55
C MET A 31 -8.81 -24.26 9.91
N LEU A 32 -9.37 -23.12 9.46
CA LEU A 32 -10.79 -22.83 9.62
C LEU A 32 -11.66 -23.69 8.69
N GLN A 33 -11.16 -23.99 7.49
CA GLN A 33 -11.84 -24.86 6.53
C GLN A 33 -11.76 -26.34 6.96
N GLU A 34 -10.62 -26.80 7.47
CA GLU A 34 -10.49 -28.14 8.09
C GLU A 34 -11.40 -28.29 9.31
N ALA A 35 -11.51 -27.26 10.16
CA ALA A 35 -12.41 -27.30 11.31
C ALA A 35 -13.90 -27.38 10.92
N ALA A 36 -14.31 -26.64 9.89
CA ALA A 36 -15.67 -26.70 9.36
C ALA A 36 -15.98 -28.07 8.72
N THR A 37 -15.02 -28.62 7.96
CA THR A 37 -15.16 -29.93 7.31
C THR A 37 -15.22 -31.07 8.34
N GLN A 38 -14.42 -30.99 9.41
CA GLN A 38 -14.47 -31.96 10.51
C GLN A 38 -15.80 -31.92 11.29
N GLN A 39 -16.43 -30.76 11.42
CA GLN A 39 -17.76 -30.67 12.03
C GLN A 39 -18.83 -31.36 11.19
N GLU A 40 -18.80 -31.17 9.87
CA GLU A 40 -19.76 -31.79 8.97
C GLU A 40 -19.61 -33.32 8.95
N GLU A 41 -18.38 -33.82 8.95
CA GLU A 41 -18.10 -35.26 9.04
C GLU A 41 -18.53 -35.86 10.39
N ALA A 42 -18.33 -35.13 11.50
CA ALA A 42 -18.77 -35.57 12.83
C ALA A 42 -20.30 -35.65 12.94
N LEU A 43 -21.01 -34.67 12.39
CA LEU A 43 -22.48 -34.67 12.30
C LEU A 43 -22.98 -35.82 11.43
N TRP A 44 -22.33 -36.06 10.30
CA TRP A 44 -22.67 -37.16 9.41
C TRP A 44 -22.49 -38.53 10.08
N ARG A 45 -21.36 -38.75 10.79
CA ARG A 45 -21.15 -39.99 11.56
C ARG A 45 -22.16 -40.18 12.69
N ARG A 46 -22.52 -39.11 13.43
CA ARG A 46 -23.58 -39.19 14.45
C ARG A 46 -24.92 -39.59 13.85
N ARG A 47 -25.26 -39.03 12.69
CA ARG A 47 -26.50 -39.36 11.97
C ARG A 47 -26.52 -40.82 11.56
N GLN A 48 -25.38 -41.33 11.09
CA GLN A 48 -25.25 -42.73 10.70
C GLN A 48 -25.38 -43.65 11.93
N GLN A 49 -24.69 -43.35 13.04
CA GLN A 49 -24.80 -44.11 14.29
C GLN A 49 -26.22 -44.11 14.86
N ALA A 50 -26.95 -42.98 14.78
CA ALA A 50 -28.33 -42.90 15.26
C ALA A 50 -29.28 -43.78 14.44
N LEU A 51 -29.07 -43.88 13.13
CA LEU A 51 -29.84 -44.78 12.26
C LEU A 51 -29.52 -46.25 12.53
N GLU A 52 -28.24 -46.57 12.77
CA GLU A 52 -27.77 -47.93 13.09
C GLU A 52 -28.30 -48.39 14.47
N GLN A 53 -28.32 -47.51 15.48
CA GLN A 53 -28.94 -47.79 16.79
C GLN A 53 -30.44 -48.03 16.67
N ARG A 54 -31.13 -47.27 15.82
CA ARG A 54 -32.57 -47.43 15.59
C ARG A 54 -32.89 -48.75 14.91
N GLN A 55 -32.01 -49.23 14.02
CA GLN A 55 -32.13 -50.52 13.39
C GLN A 55 -31.91 -51.67 14.39
N GLN A 56 -30.89 -51.56 15.26
CA GLN A 56 -30.67 -52.54 16.33
C GLN A 56 -31.83 -52.61 17.34
N GLN A 57 -32.42 -51.46 17.73
CA GLN A 57 -33.58 -51.46 18.62
C GLN A 57 -34.82 -52.10 17.99
N GLN A 58 -35.01 -51.96 16.68
CA GLN A 58 -36.08 -52.68 15.99
C GLN A 58 -35.81 -54.19 15.92
N GLU A 59 -34.57 -54.62 15.66
CA GLU A 59 -34.23 -56.05 15.64
C GLU A 59 -34.37 -56.69 17.04
N GLU A 60 -33.96 -56.03 18.12
CA GLU A 60 -34.17 -56.50 19.49
C GLU A 60 -35.65 -56.53 19.89
N GLU A 61 -36.46 -55.53 19.50
CA GLU A 61 -37.90 -55.52 19.76
C GLU A 61 -38.65 -56.60 18.96
N THR A 62 -38.15 -56.94 17.77
CA THR A 62 -38.69 -58.05 16.94
C THR A 62 -38.33 -59.43 17.52
N LEU A 63 -37.20 -59.55 18.22
CA LEU A 63 -36.76 -60.78 18.88
C LEU A 63 -37.34 -60.97 20.31
N HIS A 64 -37.88 -59.92 20.94
CA HIS A 64 -38.38 -59.93 22.33
C HIS A 64 -39.89 -59.74 22.50
N SER A 65 -40.72 -60.07 21.50
CA SER A 65 -42.17 -60.16 21.68
C SER A 65 -42.61 -61.57 22.09
N PRO A 66 -42.98 -61.84 23.35
CA PRO A 66 -43.65 -63.08 23.71
C PRO A 66 -45.17 -62.85 23.67
N VAL A 67 -45.87 -63.27 22.61
CA VAL A 67 -47.30 -63.64 22.72
C VAL A 67 -47.63 -64.82 21.81
N LEU A 68 -47.37 -66.01 22.34
CA LEU A 68 -48.28 -67.16 22.22
C LEU A 68 -49.08 -67.24 23.54
N ALA A 69 -50.37 -67.60 23.44
CA ALA A 69 -51.41 -67.82 24.48
C ALA A 69 -52.18 -66.56 24.95
N GLN A 70 -53.46 -66.34 24.60
CA GLN A 70 -54.72 -67.03 25.01
C GLN A 70 -54.96 -67.06 26.54
N ASP A 71 -55.71 -66.07 27.07
CA ASP A 71 -56.62 -66.24 28.23
C ASP A 71 -57.66 -65.08 28.29
N PRO A 72 -58.98 -65.33 28.26
CA PRO A 72 -60.02 -64.28 28.17
C PRO A 72 -60.75 -64.04 29.50
N ALA A 73 -60.09 -63.51 30.54
CA ALA A 73 -60.79 -63.07 31.76
C ALA A 73 -59.96 -62.15 32.66
N ALA A 74 -59.67 -60.92 32.23
CA ALA A 74 -59.28 -59.86 33.17
C ALA A 74 -59.68 -58.47 32.62
N PRO A 75 -60.36 -57.61 33.40
CA PRO A 75 -60.61 -56.24 33.01
C PRO A 75 -59.28 -55.49 32.86
N THR A 76 -59.16 -54.87 31.70
CA THR A 76 -58.07 -54.09 31.12
C THR A 76 -57.22 -53.33 32.15
N PRO A 77 -55.89 -53.56 32.21
CA PRO A 77 -54.98 -52.71 32.98
C PRO A 77 -54.89 -51.31 32.36
N LEU A 78 -55.00 -50.30 33.22
CA LEU A 78 -54.76 -48.86 33.07
C LEU A 78 -54.29 -48.32 31.69
N PRO A 79 -55.03 -47.36 31.10
CA PRO A 79 -54.69 -46.71 29.84
C PRO A 79 -53.75 -45.51 30.05
N ASP A 80 -52.45 -45.70 30.24
CA ASP A 80 -51.52 -44.53 30.38
C ASP A 80 -50.09 -44.73 29.80
N GLY A 81 -49.70 -45.96 29.47
CA GLY A 81 -48.34 -46.27 28.99
C GLY A 81 -47.98 -45.79 27.56
N PRO A 82 -48.84 -45.96 26.54
CA PRO A 82 -48.50 -45.56 25.17
C PRO A 82 -48.68 -44.06 24.91
N GLN A 83 -49.64 -43.41 25.59
CA GLN A 83 -49.97 -42.00 25.36
C GLN A 83 -48.91 -41.05 25.94
N ARG A 84 -48.36 -41.36 27.12
CA ARG A 84 -47.19 -40.64 27.66
C ARG A 84 -45.95 -40.80 26.79
N ARG A 85 -45.70 -42.01 26.28
CA ARG A 85 -44.56 -42.25 25.38
C ARG A 85 -44.68 -41.43 24.09
N GLN A 86 -45.88 -41.29 23.54
CA GLN A 86 -46.12 -40.45 22.37
C GLN A 86 -45.92 -38.96 22.68
N GLN A 87 -46.38 -38.46 23.84
CA GLN A 87 -46.12 -37.08 24.27
C GLN A 87 -44.62 -36.81 24.50
N GLN A 88 -43.88 -37.77 25.07
CA GLN A 88 -42.43 -37.67 25.27
C GLN A 88 -41.69 -37.55 23.93
N LEU A 89 -42.06 -38.39 22.95
CA LEU A 89 -41.47 -38.39 21.60
C LEU A 89 -41.76 -37.08 20.85
N GLN A 90 -42.93 -36.48 21.08
CA GLN A 90 -43.29 -35.18 20.52
C GLN A 90 -42.43 -34.06 21.12
N GLN A 91 -42.26 -34.03 22.45
CA GLN A 91 -41.39 -33.05 23.13
C GLN A 91 -39.92 -33.18 22.73
N ASP A 92 -39.43 -34.41 22.51
CA ASP A 92 -38.06 -34.66 22.07
C ASP A 92 -37.84 -34.20 20.62
N MET A 93 -38.81 -34.44 19.72
CA MET A 93 -38.78 -33.93 18.35
C MET A 93 -38.83 -32.39 18.30
N ASP A 94 -39.67 -31.76 19.13
CA ASP A 94 -39.77 -30.30 19.21
C ASP A 94 -38.48 -29.68 19.79
N SER A 95 -37.87 -30.33 20.78
CA SER A 95 -36.58 -29.88 21.36
C SER A 95 -35.43 -30.01 20.36
N MET A 96 -35.39 -31.10 19.59
CA MET A 96 -34.37 -31.30 18.54
C MET A 96 -34.54 -30.31 17.39
N ALA A 97 -35.79 -29.95 17.04
CA ALA A 97 -36.08 -28.92 16.05
C ALA A 97 -35.65 -27.51 16.51
N GLN A 98 -35.91 -27.15 17.78
CA GLN A 98 -35.43 -25.90 18.36
C GLN A 98 -33.91 -25.80 18.43
N GLU A 99 -33.23 -26.90 18.77
CA GLU A 99 -31.77 -26.94 18.83
C GLU A 99 -31.17 -26.72 17.43
N GLN A 100 -31.76 -27.30 16.38
CA GLN A 100 -31.38 -27.03 14.99
C GLN A 100 -31.61 -25.57 14.57
N GLU A 101 -32.74 -24.97 14.94
CA GLU A 101 -33.04 -23.58 14.60
C GLU A 101 -32.05 -22.63 15.29
N GLN A 102 -31.71 -22.89 16.55
CA GLN A 102 -30.69 -22.12 17.27
C GLN A 102 -29.29 -22.31 16.67
N GLU A 103 -28.94 -23.54 16.26
CA GLU A 103 -27.65 -23.81 15.65
C GLU A 103 -27.52 -23.15 14.27
N GLN A 104 -28.55 -23.21 13.41
CA GLN A 104 -28.61 -22.43 12.17
C GLN A 104 -28.51 -20.92 12.43
N ALA A 105 -29.26 -20.40 13.41
CA ALA A 105 -29.21 -18.98 13.75
C ALA A 105 -27.83 -18.54 14.27
N ARG A 106 -27.10 -19.45 14.92
CA ARG A 106 -25.73 -19.21 15.40
C ARG A 106 -24.73 -19.22 14.25
N VAL A 107 -24.80 -20.21 13.37
CA VAL A 107 -23.95 -20.29 12.16
C VAL A 107 -24.18 -19.06 11.27
N TRP A 108 -25.44 -18.65 11.09
CA TRP A 108 -25.80 -17.45 10.34
C TRP A 108 -25.18 -16.17 10.94
N ARG A 109 -25.23 -16.00 12.26
CA ARG A 109 -24.59 -14.86 12.94
C ARG A 109 -23.07 -14.87 12.78
N LEU A 110 -22.45 -16.04 12.90
CA LEU A 110 -20.99 -16.17 12.80
C LEU A 110 -20.50 -15.90 11.36
N ALA A 111 -21.27 -16.32 10.36
CA ALA A 111 -21.03 -15.98 8.96
C ALA A 111 -21.13 -14.46 8.71
N GLN A 112 -22.14 -13.79 9.30
CA GLN A 112 -22.25 -12.33 9.20
C GLN A 112 -21.11 -11.58 9.90
N GLU A 113 -20.66 -12.05 11.07
CA GLU A 113 -19.54 -11.44 11.79
C GLU A 113 -18.23 -11.60 11.01
N ALA A 114 -17.94 -12.80 10.50
CA ALA A 114 -16.78 -13.07 9.66
C ALA A 114 -16.79 -12.18 8.41
N GLN A 115 -17.96 -11.99 7.81
CA GLN A 115 -18.12 -11.14 6.64
C GLN A 115 -17.92 -9.65 6.92
N ALA A 116 -18.48 -9.14 8.02
CA ALA A 116 -18.24 -7.76 8.44
C ALA A 116 -16.77 -7.49 8.76
N ALA A 117 -16.08 -8.47 9.38
CA ALA A 117 -14.65 -8.39 9.63
C ALA A 117 -13.84 -8.36 8.33
N GLN A 118 -14.21 -9.18 7.34
CA GLN A 118 -13.56 -9.20 6.03
C GLN A 118 -13.78 -7.88 5.27
N GLU A 119 -15.00 -7.36 5.23
CA GLU A 119 -15.30 -6.07 4.59
C GLU A 119 -14.51 -4.93 5.24
N GLN A 120 -14.39 -4.93 6.57
CA GLN A 120 -13.61 -3.94 7.29
C GLN A 120 -12.12 -4.01 6.94
N GLN A 121 -11.56 -5.21 6.80
CA GLN A 121 -10.16 -5.40 6.42
C GLN A 121 -9.91 -4.93 4.97
N GLU A 122 -10.77 -5.31 4.03
CA GLU A 122 -10.67 -4.86 2.63
C GLU A 122 -10.78 -3.33 2.53
N GLN A 123 -11.66 -2.69 3.30
CA GLN A 123 -11.75 -1.23 3.36
C GLN A 123 -10.46 -0.60 3.93
N GLU A 124 -9.83 -1.21 4.94
CA GLU A 124 -8.57 -0.73 5.49
C GLU A 124 -7.43 -0.83 4.46
N ASP A 125 -7.37 -1.93 3.71
CA ASP A 125 -6.36 -2.14 2.68
C ASP A 125 -6.53 -1.15 1.52
N VAL A 126 -7.76 -0.95 1.04
CA VAL A 126 -8.09 0.11 0.05
C VAL A 126 -7.72 1.50 0.58
N ARG A 127 -7.95 1.77 1.87
CA ARG A 127 -7.57 3.06 2.49
C ARG A 127 -6.05 3.23 2.50
N LYS A 128 -5.29 2.22 2.91
CA LYS A 128 -3.82 2.25 2.93
C LYS A 128 -3.25 2.41 1.53
N GLU A 129 -3.79 1.72 0.54
CA GLU A 129 -3.37 1.86 -0.86
C GLU A 129 -3.65 3.26 -1.39
N ARG A 130 -4.82 3.84 -1.09
CA ARG A 130 -5.13 5.23 -1.45
C ARG A 130 -4.16 6.23 -0.80
N GLU A 131 -3.82 6.04 0.47
CA GLU A 131 -2.83 6.87 1.15
C GLU A 131 -1.45 6.74 0.49
N ARG A 132 -1.05 5.53 0.13
CA ARG A 132 0.22 5.27 -0.56
C ARG A 132 0.27 5.91 -1.95
N LEU A 133 -0.82 5.80 -2.71
CA LEU A 133 -0.98 6.47 -4.00
C LEU A 133 -0.88 7.99 -3.85
N GLN A 134 -1.51 8.55 -2.81
CA GLN A 134 -1.42 9.97 -2.51
C GLN A 134 0.01 10.40 -2.19
N GLN A 135 0.76 9.61 -1.40
CA GLN A 135 2.16 9.88 -1.10
C GLN A 135 3.04 9.83 -2.36
N LEU A 136 2.83 8.83 -3.23
CA LEU A 136 3.55 8.74 -4.50
C LEU A 136 3.25 9.92 -5.42
N GLN A 137 1.99 10.34 -5.52
CA GLN A 137 1.60 11.52 -6.31
C GLN A 137 2.24 12.81 -5.78
N GLN A 138 2.29 13.00 -4.45
CA GLN A 138 2.98 14.15 -3.86
C GLN A 138 4.48 14.13 -4.16
N HIS A 139 5.09 12.94 -4.10
CA HIS A 139 6.50 12.77 -4.41
C HIS A 139 6.80 13.06 -5.90
N GLU A 140 5.93 12.62 -6.81
CA GLU A 140 6.03 12.95 -8.24
C GLU A 140 5.98 14.47 -8.49
N GLN A 141 5.04 15.17 -7.85
CA GLN A 141 4.95 16.63 -7.96
C GLN A 141 6.22 17.33 -7.43
N TRP A 142 6.78 16.83 -6.33
CA TRP A 142 8.02 17.35 -5.78
C TRP A 142 9.20 17.15 -6.74
N LEU A 143 9.34 15.96 -7.34
CA LEU A 143 10.38 15.68 -8.34
C LEU A 143 10.22 16.56 -9.58
N PHE A 144 8.99 16.75 -10.06
CA PHE A 144 8.73 17.62 -11.20
C PHE A 144 9.17 19.07 -10.92
N GLN A 145 8.86 19.58 -9.73
CA GLN A 145 9.31 20.91 -9.32
C GLN A 145 10.85 20.99 -9.24
N GLN A 146 11.50 19.97 -8.70
CA GLN A 146 12.97 19.90 -8.62
C GLN A 146 13.62 19.88 -10.01
N GLN A 147 13.06 19.12 -10.94
CA GLN A 147 13.52 19.04 -12.33
C GLN A 147 13.41 20.41 -13.01
N GLN A 148 12.32 21.13 -12.79
CA GLN A 148 12.16 22.49 -13.32
C GLN A 148 13.25 23.43 -12.80
N GLN A 149 13.51 23.42 -11.49
CA GLN A 149 14.57 24.25 -10.90
C GLN A 149 15.96 23.90 -11.46
N GLN A 150 16.24 22.63 -11.73
CA GLN A 150 17.50 22.22 -12.34
C GLN A 150 17.61 22.62 -13.81
N ARG A 151 16.51 22.58 -14.57
CA ARG A 151 16.47 23.09 -15.94
C ARG A 151 16.72 24.59 -15.98
N ASP A 152 16.07 25.35 -15.11
CA ASP A 152 16.29 26.79 -14.97
C ASP A 152 17.74 27.09 -14.57
N ALA A 153 18.33 26.29 -13.67
CA ALA A 153 19.73 26.41 -13.30
C ALA A 153 20.66 26.11 -14.49
N ALA A 154 20.39 25.07 -15.27
CA ALA A 154 21.17 24.73 -16.46
C ALA A 154 21.09 25.84 -17.52
N GLU A 155 19.92 26.43 -17.74
CA GLU A 155 19.72 27.57 -18.64
C GLU A 155 20.53 28.79 -18.19
N ARG A 156 20.56 29.09 -16.89
CA ARG A 156 21.38 30.17 -16.34
C ARG A 156 22.87 29.95 -16.57
N VAL A 157 23.36 28.72 -16.37
CA VAL A 157 24.76 28.37 -16.63
C VAL A 157 25.10 28.51 -18.11
N GLN A 158 24.19 28.09 -18.99
CA GLN A 158 24.36 28.26 -20.43
C GLN A 158 24.42 29.73 -20.85
N ALA A 159 23.56 30.58 -20.28
CA ALA A 159 23.60 32.02 -20.52
C ALA A 159 24.90 32.66 -20.01
N GLN A 160 25.43 32.22 -18.86
CA GLN A 160 26.72 32.68 -18.34
C GLN A 160 27.90 32.30 -19.24
N LEU A 161 27.91 31.06 -19.74
CA LEU A 161 28.91 30.61 -20.73
C LEU A 161 28.88 31.48 -21.98
N ALA A 162 27.71 31.72 -22.56
CA ALA A 162 27.56 32.56 -23.75
C ALA A 162 28.00 34.01 -23.50
N ALA A 163 27.64 34.58 -22.35
CA ALA A 163 28.04 35.93 -21.96
C ALA A 163 29.57 36.04 -21.78
N GLN A 164 30.20 35.03 -21.19
CA GLN A 164 31.65 34.97 -21.02
C GLN A 164 32.36 34.84 -22.36
N GLU A 165 31.86 34.02 -23.28
CA GLU A 165 32.42 33.90 -24.63
C GLU A 165 32.32 35.22 -25.40
N ALA A 166 31.17 35.90 -25.32
CA ALA A 166 30.99 37.22 -25.93
C ALA A 166 31.96 38.26 -25.36
N ALA A 167 32.14 38.28 -24.03
CA ALA A 167 33.10 39.16 -23.36
C ALA A 167 34.55 38.85 -23.78
N ALA A 168 34.93 37.57 -23.86
CA ALA A 168 36.25 37.16 -24.32
C ALA A 168 36.52 37.60 -25.77
N ARG A 169 35.53 37.45 -26.66
CA ARG A 169 35.61 37.92 -28.05
C ARG A 169 35.75 39.44 -28.13
N GLN A 170 34.98 40.18 -27.34
CA GLN A 170 35.06 41.64 -27.30
C GLN A 170 36.44 42.10 -26.83
N TRP A 171 36.95 41.51 -25.76
CA TRP A 171 38.28 41.83 -25.26
C TRP A 171 39.39 41.49 -26.27
N ALA A 172 39.29 40.36 -26.98
CA ALA A 172 40.23 40.02 -28.05
C ALA A 172 40.22 41.04 -29.20
N LEU A 173 39.04 41.54 -29.58
CA LEU A 173 38.90 42.60 -30.59
C LEU A 173 39.47 43.94 -30.10
N GLU A 174 39.26 44.29 -28.83
CA GLU A 174 39.82 45.50 -28.22
C GLU A 174 41.35 45.45 -28.16
N GLN A 175 41.93 44.28 -27.86
CA GLN A 175 43.38 44.06 -27.90
C GLN A 175 43.96 44.14 -29.31
N GLN A 176 43.20 43.74 -30.33
CA GLN A 176 43.62 43.88 -31.72
C GLN A 176 43.50 45.32 -32.24
N ALA A 177 42.53 46.09 -31.71
CA ALA A 177 42.31 47.49 -32.05
C ALA A 177 43.30 48.45 -31.36
N GLN A 178 43.86 48.07 -30.21
CA GLN A 178 45.07 48.70 -29.67
C GLN A 178 46.29 48.29 -30.49
N GLY A 179 46.54 49.00 -31.60
CA GLY A 179 47.77 48.84 -32.38
C GLY A 179 49.04 49.02 -31.53
N PRO A 180 50.21 48.53 -31.98
CA PRO A 180 51.47 48.74 -31.27
C PRO A 180 51.65 50.24 -30.99
N PRO A 181 52.11 50.65 -29.80
CA PRO A 181 52.29 52.06 -29.48
C PRO A 181 53.16 52.71 -30.55
N THR A 182 52.55 53.58 -31.36
CA THR A 182 53.24 54.41 -32.34
C THR A 182 54.21 55.31 -31.59
N GLU A 183 55.50 54.97 -31.73
CA GLU A 183 56.72 55.74 -31.50
C GLU A 183 56.91 56.44 -30.14
N PRO A 184 58.00 56.15 -29.40
CA PRO A 184 58.41 57.03 -28.31
C PRO A 184 58.82 58.39 -28.90
N PRO A 185 58.30 59.53 -28.40
CA PRO A 185 58.89 60.82 -28.73
C PRO A 185 60.34 60.81 -28.25
N GLN A 186 61.29 60.83 -29.19
CA GLN A 186 62.68 61.10 -28.88
C GLN A 186 62.79 62.53 -28.35
N ALA A 187 62.83 62.67 -27.03
CA ALA A 187 63.32 63.86 -26.35
C ALA A 187 64.20 63.41 -25.17
N SER A 188 65.43 63.92 -25.16
CA SER A 188 66.54 63.49 -24.31
C SER A 188 66.39 63.87 -22.82
N LEU A 189 66.75 62.93 -21.93
CA LEU A 189 67.24 63.08 -20.52
C LEU A 189 66.28 63.62 -19.42
N PRO A 190 66.58 63.41 -18.11
CA PRO A 190 67.10 62.24 -17.39
C PRO A 190 66.08 61.70 -16.33
N SER A 191 66.37 60.49 -15.83
CA SER A 191 65.57 59.64 -14.94
C SER A 191 64.84 60.32 -13.77
N VAL A 192 63.51 60.30 -13.81
CA VAL A 192 62.65 60.34 -12.62
C VAL A 192 62.00 58.96 -12.53
N GLU A 193 62.15 58.31 -11.38
CA GLU A 193 61.52 57.03 -11.02
C GLU A 193 60.00 57.15 -11.21
N SER A 194 59.53 56.87 -12.42
CA SER A 194 58.11 56.69 -12.68
C SER A 194 57.78 55.26 -12.30
N PRO A 195 56.80 55.03 -11.40
CA PRO A 195 56.39 53.69 -11.02
C PRO A 195 55.90 53.02 -12.29
N ALA A 196 56.66 52.04 -12.78
CA ALA A 196 56.24 51.15 -13.86
C ALA A 196 55.02 50.38 -13.33
N ALA A 197 53.87 51.03 -13.43
CA ALA A 197 52.60 50.58 -12.93
C ALA A 197 52.20 49.35 -13.75
N ASN A 198 52.31 48.17 -13.15
CA ASN A 198 51.43 47.03 -13.33
C ASN A 198 50.87 46.80 -14.76
N TRP A 199 51.72 46.75 -15.79
CA TRP A 199 51.31 46.13 -17.06
C TRP A 199 51.40 44.61 -16.87
N GLU A 200 50.43 44.04 -16.15
CA GLU A 200 50.24 42.60 -16.21
C GLU A 200 49.78 42.22 -17.63
N PRO A 201 50.46 41.28 -18.30
CA PRO A 201 50.20 40.98 -19.70
C PRO A 201 48.83 40.31 -19.90
N PRO A 202 48.22 40.44 -21.10
CA PRO A 202 46.94 39.84 -21.48
C PRO A 202 46.81 38.33 -21.20
N HIS A 203 47.95 37.63 -21.13
CA HIS A 203 48.04 36.20 -20.78
C HIS A 203 47.37 35.82 -19.44
N ASN A 204 47.37 36.70 -18.44
CA ASN A 204 46.74 36.41 -17.14
C ASN A 204 45.21 36.42 -17.22
N MET A 205 44.65 37.28 -18.08
CA MET A 205 43.20 37.43 -18.28
C MET A 205 42.64 36.25 -19.07
N GLU A 206 43.31 35.82 -20.14
CA GLU A 206 42.92 34.61 -20.88
C GLU A 206 42.94 33.35 -20.02
N LYS A 207 43.94 33.23 -19.14
CA LYS A 207 44.04 32.10 -18.20
C LYS A 207 42.86 32.10 -17.21
N HIS A 208 42.44 33.27 -16.73
CA HIS A 208 41.26 33.40 -15.86
C HIS A 208 39.96 33.09 -16.60
N LEU A 209 39.79 33.60 -17.82
CA LEU A 209 38.60 33.35 -18.63
C LEU A 209 38.45 31.87 -18.95
N ARG A 210 39.54 31.18 -19.36
CA ARG A 210 39.51 29.73 -19.60
C ARG A 210 39.22 28.92 -18.34
N ALA A 211 39.81 29.29 -17.20
CA ALA A 211 39.54 28.59 -15.94
C ALA A 211 38.08 28.74 -15.48
N GLN A 212 37.44 29.89 -15.75
CA GLN A 212 36.02 30.09 -15.49
C GLN A 212 35.14 29.31 -16.47
N GLU A 213 35.48 29.29 -17.77
CA GLU A 213 34.77 28.50 -18.79
C GLU A 213 34.80 27.00 -18.44
N ASP A 214 35.96 26.46 -18.09
CA ASP A 214 36.12 25.06 -17.65
C ASP A 214 35.24 24.75 -16.43
N THR A 215 35.13 25.69 -15.49
CA THR A 215 34.29 25.53 -14.29
C THR A 215 32.81 25.50 -14.65
N LEU A 216 32.37 26.42 -15.51
CA LEU A 216 30.98 26.48 -15.98
C LEU A 216 30.61 25.27 -16.85
N LEU A 217 31.52 24.79 -17.70
CA LEU A 217 31.32 23.57 -18.51
C LEU A 217 31.15 22.33 -17.63
N ARG A 218 31.98 22.18 -16.58
CA ARG A 218 31.82 21.10 -15.60
C ARG A 218 30.50 21.21 -14.84
N GLN A 219 30.09 22.43 -14.48
CA GLN A 219 28.81 22.66 -13.83
C GLN A 219 27.63 22.26 -14.73
N GLN A 220 27.70 22.60 -16.03
CA GLN A 220 26.70 22.19 -17.01
C GLN A 220 26.62 20.67 -17.14
N GLN A 221 27.76 19.97 -17.25
CA GLN A 221 27.79 18.51 -17.35
C GLN A 221 27.18 17.85 -16.10
N MET A 222 27.52 18.34 -14.91
CA MET A 222 26.96 17.83 -13.65
C MET A 222 25.44 18.04 -13.57
N LEU A 223 24.94 19.22 -13.98
CA LEU A 223 23.50 19.49 -14.01
C LEU A 223 22.77 18.60 -15.02
N GLN A 224 23.36 18.36 -16.20
CA GLN A 224 22.78 17.43 -17.19
C GLN A 224 22.74 16.00 -16.67
N GLU A 225 23.78 15.55 -15.97
CA GLU A 225 23.79 14.22 -15.34
C GLU A 225 22.72 14.09 -14.26
N GLN A 226 22.56 15.11 -13.39
CA GLN A 226 21.50 15.14 -12.38
C GLN A 226 20.11 15.09 -12.99
N LEU A 227 19.87 15.85 -14.07
CA LEU A 227 18.58 15.83 -14.78
C LEU A 227 18.27 14.44 -15.36
N ARG A 228 19.28 13.77 -15.94
CA ARG A 228 19.11 12.39 -16.45
C ARG A 228 18.77 11.41 -15.32
N GLN A 229 19.44 11.52 -14.17
CA GLN A 229 19.14 10.68 -13.01
C GLN A 229 17.72 10.92 -12.49
N GLN A 230 17.26 12.17 -12.43
CA GLN A 230 15.88 12.49 -12.05
C GLN A 230 14.84 11.97 -13.03
N GLU A 231 15.10 12.06 -14.34
CA GLU A 231 14.19 11.51 -15.35
C GLU A 231 14.02 9.99 -15.18
N GLN A 232 15.10 9.29 -14.86
CA GLN A 232 15.04 7.86 -14.57
C GLN A 232 14.23 7.56 -13.29
N GLN A 233 14.42 8.34 -12.22
CA GLN A 233 13.63 8.21 -10.99
C GLN A 233 12.14 8.52 -11.22
N GLN A 234 11.83 9.56 -12.00
CA GLN A 234 10.46 9.91 -12.37
C GLN A 234 9.78 8.76 -13.10
N LYS A 235 10.46 8.16 -14.08
CA LYS A 235 9.94 7.01 -14.82
C LYS A 235 9.70 5.79 -13.92
N GLU A 236 10.58 5.53 -12.95
CA GLU A 236 10.38 4.45 -12.00
C GLU A 236 9.15 4.69 -11.11
N LEU A 237 8.95 5.92 -10.64
CA LEU A 237 7.77 6.28 -9.84
C LEU A 237 6.48 6.21 -10.64
N GLU A 238 6.49 6.62 -11.91
CA GLU A 238 5.34 6.49 -12.81
C GLU A 238 4.92 5.01 -12.96
N LEU A 239 5.89 4.11 -13.15
CA LEU A 239 5.63 2.67 -13.20
C LEU A 239 5.06 2.15 -11.87
N GLN A 240 5.55 2.64 -10.74
CA GLN A 240 5.02 2.27 -9.41
C GLN A 240 3.58 2.77 -9.20
N LEU A 241 3.27 3.99 -9.66
CA LEU A 241 1.93 4.57 -9.63
C LEU A 241 0.96 3.75 -10.47
N GLU A 242 1.32 3.40 -11.71
CA GLU A 242 0.50 2.58 -12.60
C GLU A 242 0.22 1.20 -11.98
N ALA A 243 1.24 0.55 -11.42
CA ALA A 243 1.09 -0.75 -10.76
C ALA A 243 0.15 -0.68 -9.55
N GLN A 244 0.26 0.34 -8.70
CA GLN A 244 -0.63 0.51 -7.55
C GLN A 244 -2.07 0.85 -7.95
N LEU A 245 -2.27 1.69 -8.98
CA LEU A 245 -3.60 1.98 -9.49
C LEU A 245 -4.28 0.72 -10.04
N LYS A 246 -3.52 -0.13 -10.73
CA LYS A 246 -4.01 -1.41 -11.22
C LYS A 246 -4.41 -2.35 -10.07
N LEU A 247 -3.58 -2.44 -9.02
CA LEU A 247 -3.87 -3.24 -7.83
C LEU A 247 -5.14 -2.76 -7.12
N LEU A 248 -5.25 -1.45 -6.88
CA LEU A 248 -6.43 -0.84 -6.28
C LEU A 248 -7.70 -1.10 -7.10
N THR A 249 -7.59 -0.98 -8.43
CA THR A 249 -8.71 -1.26 -9.36
C THR A 249 -9.12 -2.73 -9.30
N GLN A 250 -8.14 -3.63 -9.22
CA GLN A 250 -8.39 -5.07 -9.08
C GLN A 250 -9.09 -5.39 -7.75
N GLN A 251 -8.64 -4.83 -6.63
CA GLN A 251 -9.31 -4.99 -5.33
C GLN A 251 -10.73 -4.44 -5.35
N GLN A 252 -10.95 -3.27 -5.96
CA GLN A 252 -12.28 -2.70 -6.08
C GLN A 252 -13.22 -3.59 -6.90
N GLN A 253 -12.75 -4.19 -8.00
CA GLN A 253 -13.54 -5.15 -8.77
C GLN A 253 -13.86 -6.41 -7.95
N GLN A 254 -12.90 -6.91 -7.18
CA GLN A 254 -13.08 -8.10 -6.35
C GLN A 254 -14.13 -7.86 -5.25
N GLN A 255 -14.07 -6.70 -4.59
CA GLN A 255 -15.05 -6.28 -3.58
C GLN A 255 -16.46 -6.14 -4.19
N GLN A 256 -16.57 -5.60 -5.40
CA GLN A 256 -17.85 -5.47 -6.09
C GLN A 256 -18.44 -6.84 -6.47
N GLN A 257 -17.61 -7.81 -6.86
CA GLN A 257 -18.04 -9.19 -7.13
C GLN A 257 -18.54 -9.90 -5.86
N GLN A 258 -17.82 -9.78 -4.73
CA GLN A 258 -18.25 -10.37 -3.46
C GLN A 258 -19.60 -9.80 -2.99
N GLN A 259 -19.78 -8.48 -3.10
CA GLN A 259 -21.04 -7.84 -2.69
C GLN A 259 -22.24 -8.31 -3.54
N GLN A 260 -22.02 -8.56 -4.84
CA GLN A 260 -23.07 -9.09 -5.73
C GLN A 260 -23.39 -10.56 -5.42
N GLN A 261 -22.39 -11.37 -5.06
CA GLN A 261 -22.60 -12.76 -4.68
C GLN A 261 -23.33 -12.87 -3.32
N GLN A 262 -23.04 -11.97 -2.39
CA GLN A 262 -23.72 -11.89 -1.10
C GLN A 262 -25.21 -11.53 -1.26
N GLN A 263 -25.55 -10.61 -2.16
CA GLN A 263 -26.95 -10.29 -2.47
C GLN A 263 -27.70 -11.50 -3.04
N GLN A 264 -27.05 -12.34 -3.86
CA GLN A 264 -27.66 -13.58 -4.34
C GLN A 264 -27.89 -14.60 -3.23
N GLN A 265 -26.95 -14.79 -2.30
CA GLN A 265 -27.14 -15.73 -1.19
C GLN A 265 -28.23 -15.26 -0.22
N GLN A 266 -28.31 -13.96 0.10
CA GLN A 266 -29.41 -13.44 0.91
C GLN A 266 -30.77 -13.59 0.22
N ALA A 267 -30.82 -13.34 -1.09
CA ALA A 267 -32.05 -13.54 -1.85
C ALA A 267 -32.47 -15.03 -1.89
N GLN A 268 -31.53 -15.97 -2.00
CA GLN A 268 -31.82 -17.41 -1.95
C GLN A 268 -32.20 -17.91 -0.55
N ALA A 269 -31.66 -17.34 0.52
CA ALA A 269 -32.04 -17.70 1.88
C ALA A 269 -33.41 -17.12 2.28
N ALA A 270 -33.81 -15.99 1.67
CA ALA A 270 -35.11 -15.36 1.90
C ALA A 270 -36.25 -15.97 1.09
N VAL A 271 -35.93 -16.64 -0.03
CA VAL A 271 -36.86 -17.40 -0.88
C VAL A 271 -37.03 -18.81 -0.33
#